data_AF-A0AAE5WLV4-F1
#
_entry.id   AF-A0AAE5WLV4-F1
#
_cell.length_a   1.000
_cell.length_b   1.000
_cell.length_c   1.000
_cell.angle_alpha   90.00
_cell.angle_beta   90.00
_cell.angle_gamma   90.00
#
_symmetry.space_group_name_H-M   'P 1'
#
loop_
_entity.id
_entity.type
_entity.pdbx_description
1 polymer ?
#
loop_
_entity_poly.entity_id
_entity_poly.type
_entity_poly.pdbx_seq_one_letter_code
_entity_poly.pdbx_strand_id
1 'polypeptide(L)'
;MTFNLGILVVWYQRIEQRLSLNLQWWVWVPLSFSLGLIFSTGPLVQRYLLALATSDKTSIYGSSFQREVVTLPNLDDWFETAIAWPHPFIGLVVVVLAVRSSSIKQLFLRLSLFGFVTLMLFDLGYGLWNGALSVASAFENLVANFTGAIGVAAIAILLVELADYGFRSFEWATWPRRAVAGFLVMLGGTIALCVIFYVTDFFYRPRPATIDLLAESPSSGFIIAKAVPKSGRKLDTQNRAATPAFSMLSQVEESSSLNWRAPKNGKIEWSTNEDFTAYSIEVSLFAGCGPTDGVRKLPPSESPLKISDIRAFSLSHAWGAWDTTVTVSEGHGSAGLKGTDASFYSLDPSTDGKSIELQQIVADHSQATYSGGSDSIELFMITLPSKPEEAMESAPSLNFSVDGKEYVIGLSGSEGVLGISSEKIACRAVPTRQAFQSKVLDLGNSMLLGVKVVVSPKRKSDGVPNNVVTLNGDSGWLRVKGIDPKTLNTGGARIDMISVSGNLKSAAINGSDQTLKTGDTVTAIGDSLNGSFVSGLLKVSGEADLLWVNNDRANQTKWESLPIENKLLALAFLGSVFVWIARRVSALVSKGESLAWLEDGAGLSP
;
A
#
# COMPACT_ATOMS: atom_id res chain seq x y z
N MET A 1 80.65 13.73 -7.59
CA MET A 1 79.23 13.47 -7.29
C MET A 1 79.15 12.71 -5.96
N THR A 2 79.16 13.45 -4.85
CA THR A 2 78.94 12.91 -3.51
C THR A 2 77.46 13.11 -3.18
N PHE A 3 76.68 12.03 -3.28
CA PHE A 3 75.28 12.04 -2.88
C PHE A 3 75.22 12.27 -1.36
N ASN A 4 74.55 13.35 -0.96
CA ASN A 4 74.56 13.85 0.39
C ASN A 4 73.64 12.98 1.27
N LEU A 5 74.20 11.90 1.84
CA LEU A 5 73.51 10.96 2.74
C LEU A 5 72.78 11.68 3.89
N GLY A 6 73.25 12.86 4.30
CA GLY A 6 72.63 13.66 5.37
C GLY A 6 71.22 14.16 5.04
N ILE A 7 70.89 14.45 3.78
CA ILE A 7 69.54 14.90 3.41
C ILE A 7 68.55 13.73 3.48
N LEU A 8 68.99 12.52 3.07
CA LEU A 8 68.18 11.30 3.13
C LEU A 8 67.95 10.84 4.57
N VAL A 9 68.94 11.01 5.46
CA VAL A 9 68.80 10.73 6.90
C VAL A 9 67.87 11.75 7.58
N VAL A 10 67.95 13.04 7.23
CA VAL A 10 67.02 14.06 7.76
C VAL A 10 65.59 13.87 7.23
N TRP A 11 65.43 13.43 5.97
CA TRP A 11 64.13 13.08 5.41
C TRP A 11 63.55 11.81 6.03
N TYR A 12 64.39 10.78 6.23
CA TYR A 12 64.02 9.54 6.90
C TYR A 12 63.65 9.80 8.35
N GLN A 13 64.46 10.54 9.12
CA GLN A 13 64.14 10.92 10.50
C GLN A 13 62.91 11.83 10.60
N ARG A 14 62.63 12.71 9.62
CA ARG A 14 61.36 13.45 9.56
C ARG A 14 60.17 12.57 9.21
N ILE A 15 60.35 11.55 8.40
CA ILE A 15 59.32 10.56 8.08
C ILE A 15 59.10 9.62 9.27
N GLU A 16 60.14 9.24 9.99
CA GLU A 16 60.09 8.38 11.19
C GLU A 16 59.52 9.14 12.39
N GLN A 17 59.90 10.42 12.59
CA GLN A 17 59.22 11.32 13.52
C GLN A 17 57.77 11.61 13.10
N ARG A 18 57.45 11.62 11.80
CA ARG A 18 56.05 11.66 11.34
C ARG A 18 55.35 10.32 11.50
N LEU A 19 56.04 9.18 11.41
CA LEU A 19 55.51 7.82 11.63
C LEU A 19 55.34 7.49 13.12
N SER A 20 55.73 8.38 14.05
CA SER A 20 55.15 8.40 15.40
C SER A 20 53.61 8.57 15.38
N LEU A 21 53.03 8.95 14.23
CA LEU A 21 51.60 8.79 13.92
C LEU A 21 51.09 7.35 14.14
N ASN A 22 51.94 6.30 14.02
CA ASN A 22 51.56 4.89 14.23
C ASN A 22 50.91 4.62 15.60
N LEU A 23 51.16 5.48 16.59
CA LEU A 23 50.62 5.32 17.94
C LEU A 23 49.19 5.84 18.12
N GLN A 24 48.76 6.81 17.31
CA GLN A 24 47.51 7.55 17.55
C GLN A 24 46.30 6.99 16.76
N TRP A 25 46.53 6.12 15.77
CA TRP A 25 45.46 5.54 14.94
C TRP A 25 44.45 4.72 15.75
N TRP A 26 44.86 4.12 16.87
CA TRP A 26 43.99 3.31 17.73
C TRP A 26 42.80 4.07 18.31
N VAL A 27 42.87 5.40 18.41
CA VAL A 27 41.74 6.23 18.86
C VAL A 27 41.13 7.00 17.69
N TRP A 28 41.95 7.53 16.79
CA TRP A 28 41.45 8.35 15.69
C TRP A 28 40.68 7.58 14.62
N VAL A 29 41.06 6.33 14.30
CA VAL A 29 40.30 5.50 13.35
C VAL A 29 38.94 5.13 13.92
N PRO A 30 38.84 4.56 15.14
CA PRO A 30 37.57 4.42 15.85
C PRO A 30 36.74 5.69 15.92
N LEU A 31 37.37 6.83 16.24
CA LEU A 31 36.65 8.09 16.31
C LEU A 31 36.07 8.47 14.95
N SER A 32 36.83 8.33 13.86
CA SER A 32 36.35 8.63 12.51
C SER A 32 35.15 7.77 12.12
N PHE A 33 35.17 6.49 12.47
CA PHE A 33 34.05 5.58 12.25
C PHE A 33 32.84 5.99 13.10
N SER A 34 33.02 6.25 14.40
CA SER A 34 31.96 6.72 15.29
C SER A 34 31.33 8.03 14.84
N LEU A 35 32.13 8.99 14.34
CA LEU A 35 31.59 10.23 13.77
C LEU A 35 30.82 9.96 12.49
N GLY A 36 31.30 9.07 11.63
CA GLY A 36 30.56 8.62 10.44
C GLY A 36 29.19 8.05 10.79
N LEU A 37 29.12 7.17 11.80
CA LEU A 37 27.85 6.66 12.31
C LEU A 37 26.92 7.78 12.76
N ILE A 38 27.41 8.74 13.55
CA ILE A 38 26.58 9.83 14.05
C ILE A 38 26.12 10.75 12.90
N PHE A 39 27.03 11.12 11.98
CA PHE A 39 26.70 11.97 10.84
C PHE A 39 25.63 11.35 9.92
N SER A 40 25.57 10.03 9.80
CA SER A 40 24.52 9.36 9.01
C SER A 40 23.10 9.63 9.50
N THR A 41 22.93 9.97 10.78
CA THR A 41 21.63 10.32 11.35
C THR A 41 21.21 11.76 11.03
N GLY A 42 22.16 12.60 10.62
CA GLY A 42 21.99 14.04 10.40
C GLY A 42 20.81 14.40 9.50
N PRO A 43 20.70 13.84 8.28
CA PRO A 43 19.61 14.18 7.36
C PRO A 43 18.22 13.92 7.93
N LEU A 44 18.03 12.82 8.67
CA LEU A 44 16.76 12.46 9.28
C LEU A 44 16.44 13.37 10.47
N VAL A 45 17.41 13.60 11.36
CA VAL A 45 17.26 14.52 12.50
C VAL A 45 16.96 15.94 12.01
N GLN A 46 17.63 16.40 10.95
CA GLN A 46 17.37 17.69 10.32
C GLN A 46 15.92 17.78 9.83
N ARG A 47 15.44 16.78 9.08
CA ARG A 47 14.05 16.74 8.61
C ARG A 47 13.07 16.88 9.76
N TYR A 48 13.30 16.17 10.87
CA TYR A 48 12.42 16.19 12.04
C TYR A 48 12.46 17.51 12.81
N LEU A 49 13.65 18.06 13.06
CA LEU A 49 13.80 19.31 13.80
C LEU A 49 13.24 20.51 13.02
N LEU A 50 13.49 20.59 11.72
CA LEU A 50 12.98 21.67 10.89
C LEU A 50 11.47 21.59 10.78
N ALA A 51 10.92 20.40 10.58
CA ALA A 51 9.49 20.21 10.53
C ALA A 51 8.77 20.61 11.82
N LEU A 52 9.37 20.36 12.99
CA LEU A 52 8.85 20.83 14.27
C LEU A 52 8.85 22.36 14.38
N ALA A 53 9.81 23.05 13.75
CA ALA A 53 9.91 24.51 13.78
C ALA A 53 8.97 25.21 12.80
N THR A 54 8.63 24.55 11.68
CA THR A 54 7.90 25.18 10.56
C THR A 54 6.47 24.68 10.37
N SER A 55 6.03 23.63 11.08
CA SER A 55 4.73 23.01 10.84
C SER A 55 3.61 23.54 11.75
N ASP A 56 2.42 23.70 11.18
CA ASP A 56 1.19 24.08 11.90
C ASP A 56 0.46 22.88 12.54
N LYS A 57 1.09 21.69 12.55
CA LYS A 57 0.47 20.47 13.08
C LYS A 57 0.65 20.33 14.59
N THR A 58 -0.39 19.86 15.27
CA THR A 58 -0.42 19.71 16.73
C THR A 58 0.34 18.49 17.26
N SER A 59 0.70 17.53 16.40
CA SER A 59 1.48 16.36 16.78
C SER A 59 2.89 16.38 16.19
N ILE A 60 3.85 15.84 16.95
CA ILE A 60 5.26 15.72 16.54
C ILE A 60 5.38 14.93 15.23
N TYR A 61 4.66 13.81 15.12
CA TYR A 61 4.61 13.04 13.87
C TYR A 61 4.03 13.86 12.71
N GLY A 62 2.87 14.48 12.94
CA GLY A 62 2.19 15.30 11.93
C GLY A 62 3.04 16.48 11.47
N SER A 63 3.92 17.00 12.32
CA SER A 63 4.85 18.05 11.93
C SER A 63 5.77 17.61 10.78
N SER A 64 6.36 16.42 10.91
CA SER A 64 7.41 15.86 10.05
C SER A 64 6.93 15.17 8.79
N PHE A 65 5.74 14.59 8.87
CA PHE A 65 5.18 13.77 7.79
C PHE A 65 3.83 14.26 7.30
N GLN A 66 3.29 15.32 7.90
CA GLN A 66 1.98 15.88 7.56
C GLN A 66 0.87 14.81 7.58
N ARG A 67 0.46 14.32 6.41
CA ARG A 67 -0.57 13.28 6.23
C ARG A 67 0.01 11.96 5.71
N GLU A 68 1.30 11.93 5.40
CA GLU A 68 1.99 10.76 4.87
C GLU A 68 2.28 9.75 5.98
N VAL A 69 2.16 8.47 5.64
CA VAL A 69 2.77 7.41 6.43
C VAL A 69 4.17 7.18 5.94
N VAL A 70 5.13 7.31 6.85
CA VAL A 70 6.51 6.92 6.59
C VAL A 70 6.83 5.66 7.38
N THR A 71 7.26 4.63 6.66
CA THR A 71 7.87 3.45 7.26
C THR A 71 9.28 3.82 7.70
N LEU A 72 9.48 3.95 9.01
CA LEU A 72 10.82 4.12 9.54
C LEU A 72 11.63 2.84 9.33
N PRO A 73 12.88 2.96 8.84
CA PRO A 73 13.79 1.83 8.67
C PRO A 73 13.92 1.04 9.98
N ASN A 74 14.16 -0.27 9.87
CA ASN A 74 14.50 -1.06 11.04
C ASN A 74 15.93 -0.76 11.49
N LEU A 75 16.31 -1.28 12.67
CA LEU A 75 17.64 -1.03 13.22
C LEU A 75 18.73 -1.54 12.26
N ASP A 76 18.50 -2.66 11.59
CA ASP A 76 19.44 -3.25 10.63
C ASP A 76 19.65 -2.31 9.42
N ASP A 77 18.57 -1.84 8.80
CA ASP A 77 18.62 -0.87 7.68
C ASP A 77 19.27 0.46 8.11
N TRP A 78 19.03 0.88 9.36
CA TRP A 78 19.62 2.08 9.94
C TRP A 78 21.15 1.93 10.07
N PHE A 79 21.63 0.79 10.54
CA PHE A 79 23.05 0.48 10.60
C PHE A 79 23.68 0.38 9.23
N GLU A 80 23.01 -0.27 8.27
CA GLU A 80 23.49 -0.39 6.89
C GLU A 80 23.66 0.99 6.25
N THR A 81 22.67 1.87 6.42
CA THR A 81 22.74 3.26 5.96
C THR A 81 23.90 4.03 6.64
N ALA A 82 24.15 3.75 7.92
CA ALA A 82 25.20 4.41 8.68
C ALA A 82 26.62 4.04 8.24
N ILE A 83 26.84 2.80 7.82
CA ILE A 83 28.14 2.32 7.31
C ILE A 83 28.32 2.56 5.81
N ALA A 84 27.23 2.88 5.09
CA ALA A 84 27.29 3.17 3.67
C ALA A 84 28.11 4.45 3.37
N TRP A 85 28.74 4.45 2.19
CA TRP A 85 29.30 5.67 1.62
C TRP A 85 28.17 6.70 1.47
N PRO A 86 28.33 7.95 1.94
CA PRO A 86 29.59 8.67 2.20
C PRO A 86 29.95 8.91 3.67
N HIS A 87 29.15 8.46 4.64
CA HIS A 87 29.26 8.92 6.02
C HIS A 87 30.60 8.59 6.71
N PRO A 88 31.17 7.37 6.58
CA PRO A 88 32.49 7.08 7.14
C PRO A 88 33.60 7.96 6.56
N PHE A 89 33.48 8.37 5.29
CA PHE A 89 34.45 9.24 4.65
C PHE A 89 34.38 10.67 5.18
N ILE A 90 33.17 11.20 5.41
CA ILE A 90 32.99 12.50 6.08
C ILE A 90 33.62 12.46 7.47
N GLY A 91 33.35 11.40 8.25
CA GLY A 91 33.97 11.19 9.56
C GLY A 91 35.50 11.18 9.50
N LEU A 92 36.08 10.48 8.52
CA LEU A 92 37.52 10.43 8.29
C LEU A 92 38.11 11.81 7.97
N VAL A 93 37.53 12.55 7.03
CA VAL A 93 37.99 13.90 6.64
C VAL A 93 37.99 14.84 7.85
N VAL A 94 36.91 14.85 8.62
CA VAL A 94 36.76 15.70 9.81
C VAL A 94 37.83 15.38 10.85
N VAL A 95 38.04 14.09 11.15
CA VAL A 95 39.06 13.67 12.13
C VAL A 95 40.48 13.99 11.65
N VAL A 96 40.81 13.72 10.39
CA VAL A 96 42.14 14.01 9.82
C VAL A 96 42.47 15.50 9.92
N LEU A 97 41.49 16.38 9.68
CA LEU A 97 41.67 17.83 9.82
C LEU A 97 41.77 18.27 11.29
N ALA A 98 41.10 17.57 12.20
CA ALA A 98 41.08 17.88 13.63
C ALA A 98 42.26 17.27 14.44
N VAL A 99 42.95 16.25 13.92
CA VAL A 99 43.94 15.43 14.64
C VAL A 99 45.09 16.24 15.25
N ARG A 100 45.46 17.38 14.66
CA ARG A 100 46.57 18.23 15.11
C ARG A 100 46.23 19.13 16.31
N SER A 101 45.23 18.78 17.10
CA SER A 101 44.75 19.61 18.21
C SER A 101 45.59 19.35 19.45
N SER A 102 46.15 20.41 20.05
CA SER A 102 47.01 20.25 21.24
C SER A 102 46.23 20.23 22.56
N SER A 103 44.94 20.57 22.54
CA SER A 103 44.05 20.58 23.71
C SER A 103 42.63 20.21 23.34
N ILE A 104 41.84 19.77 24.33
CA ILE A 104 40.41 19.46 24.17
C ILE A 104 39.63 20.64 23.59
N LYS A 105 39.95 21.88 24.01
CA LYS A 105 39.34 23.10 23.47
C LYS A 105 39.60 23.25 21.97
N GLN A 106 40.85 23.07 21.53
CA GLN A 106 41.18 23.15 20.11
C GLN A 106 40.52 22.02 19.32
N LEU A 107 40.46 20.82 19.90
CA LEU A 107 39.81 19.67 19.27
C LEU A 107 38.32 19.94 19.04
N PHE A 108 37.60 20.42 20.06
CA PHE A 108 36.19 20.78 19.95
C PHE A 108 35.94 21.83 18.85
N LEU A 109 36.71 22.92 18.85
CA LEU A 109 36.58 23.98 17.86
C LEU A 109 36.86 23.49 16.44
N ARG A 110 37.89 22.67 16.25
CA ARG A 110 38.25 22.12 14.93
C ARG A 110 37.24 21.10 14.44
N LEU A 111 36.76 20.20 15.30
CA LEU A 111 35.69 19.26 14.95
C LEU A 111 34.41 20.00 14.56
N SER A 112 34.06 21.06 15.27
CA SER A 112 32.89 21.88 14.96
C SER A 112 33.05 22.59 13.60
N LEU A 113 34.18 23.25 13.39
CA LEU A 113 34.46 23.99 12.15
C LEU A 113 34.58 23.07 10.93
N PHE A 114 35.41 22.02 11.01
CA PHE A 114 35.61 21.12 9.89
C PHE A 114 34.41 20.22 9.65
N GLY A 115 33.68 19.83 10.71
CA GLY A 115 32.38 19.15 10.57
C GLY A 115 31.40 20.01 9.79
N PHE A 116 31.21 21.27 10.21
CA PHE A 116 30.33 22.22 9.53
C PHE A 116 30.71 22.41 8.06
N VAL A 117 31.98 22.72 7.76
CA VAL A 117 32.44 22.96 6.38
C VAL A 117 32.29 21.71 5.52
N THR A 118 32.65 20.54 6.04
CA THR A 118 32.58 19.28 5.28
C THR A 118 31.14 18.91 4.95
N LEU A 119 30.23 18.98 5.94
CA LEU A 119 28.81 18.73 5.72
C LEU A 119 28.20 19.75 4.75
N MET A 120 28.51 21.04 4.91
CA MET A 120 28.03 22.08 3.98
C MET A 120 28.48 21.84 2.54
N LEU A 121 29.76 21.51 2.32
CA LEU A 121 30.25 21.19 0.99
C LEU A 121 29.59 19.94 0.41
N PHE A 122 29.37 18.94 1.26
CA PHE A 122 28.72 17.70 0.86
C PHE A 122 27.26 17.94 0.45
N ASP A 123 26.46 18.62 1.28
CA ASP A 123 25.04 18.87 1.03
C ASP A 123 24.82 19.82 -0.15
N LEU A 124 25.66 20.86 -0.29
CA LEU A 124 25.61 21.75 -1.45
C LEU A 124 26.00 21.00 -2.74
N GLY A 125 27.05 20.17 -2.68
CA GLY A 125 27.46 19.34 -3.80
C GLY A 125 26.38 18.35 -4.22
N TYR A 126 25.76 17.66 -3.25
CA TYR A 126 24.66 16.74 -3.48
C TYR A 126 23.41 17.45 -4.03
N GLY A 127 23.06 18.61 -3.47
CA GLY A 127 21.94 19.43 -3.93
C GLY A 127 22.13 19.96 -5.35
N LEU A 128 23.36 20.38 -5.70
CA LEU A 128 23.72 20.81 -7.06
C LEU A 128 23.67 19.64 -8.05
N TRP A 129 24.23 18.48 -7.68
CA TRP A 129 24.26 17.30 -8.54
C TRP A 129 22.86 16.77 -8.88
N ASN A 130 21.94 16.81 -7.90
CA ASN A 130 20.58 16.32 -8.07
C ASN A 130 19.57 17.40 -8.51
N GLY A 131 20.00 18.63 -8.76
CA GLY A 131 19.11 19.73 -9.13
C GLY A 131 18.09 20.12 -8.04
N ALA A 132 18.36 19.79 -6.77
CA ALA A 132 17.48 20.00 -5.63
C ALA A 132 17.84 21.25 -4.81
N LEU A 133 18.75 22.08 -5.31
CA LEU A 133 19.20 23.28 -4.60
C LEU A 133 18.16 24.40 -4.69
N SER A 134 17.63 24.81 -3.55
CA SER A 134 16.76 25.98 -3.39
C SER A 134 17.33 26.91 -2.32
N VAL A 135 16.90 28.18 -2.29
CA VAL A 135 17.33 29.12 -1.23
C VAL A 135 16.89 28.64 0.15
N ALA A 136 15.67 28.08 0.25
CA ALA A 136 15.15 27.54 1.50
C ALA A 136 15.98 26.33 1.97
N SER A 137 16.20 25.34 1.10
CA SER A 137 17.01 24.16 1.45
C SER A 137 18.46 24.52 1.78
N ALA A 138 19.05 25.52 1.12
CA ALA A 138 20.39 25.99 1.45
C ALA A 138 20.47 26.63 2.85
N PHE A 139 19.46 27.42 3.23
CA PHE A 139 19.38 28.02 4.56
C PHE A 139 19.13 26.97 5.65
N GLU A 140 18.22 26.02 5.40
CA GLU A 140 17.96 24.89 6.29
C GLU A 140 19.22 24.06 6.53
N ASN A 141 19.96 23.70 5.48
CA ASN A 141 21.24 23.00 5.58
C ASN A 141 22.28 23.82 6.34
N LEU A 142 22.34 25.14 6.15
CA LEU A 142 23.26 26.01 6.88
C LEU A 142 23.05 25.93 8.40
N VAL A 143 21.80 26.08 8.84
CA VAL A 143 21.46 26.06 10.26
C VAL A 143 21.65 24.65 10.84
N ALA A 144 21.17 23.62 10.13
CA ALA A 144 21.27 22.22 10.56
C ALA A 144 22.72 21.75 10.64
N ASN A 145 23.56 22.05 9.66
CA ASN A 145 24.97 21.67 9.68
C ASN A 145 25.76 22.43 10.74
N PHE A 146 25.45 23.71 10.98
CA PHE A 146 26.13 24.48 12.02
C PHE A 146 25.81 23.91 13.42
N THR A 147 24.53 23.74 13.73
CA THR A 147 24.07 23.21 15.02
C THR A 147 24.47 21.74 15.20
N GLY A 148 24.28 20.93 14.16
CA GLY A 148 24.66 19.52 14.10
C GLY A 148 26.15 19.31 14.32
N ALA A 149 27.02 20.09 13.66
CA ALA A 149 28.47 19.96 13.84
C ALA A 149 28.93 20.26 15.27
N ILE A 150 28.30 21.24 15.95
CA ILE A 150 28.56 21.51 17.38
C ILE A 150 28.13 20.33 18.24
N GLY A 151 26.94 19.75 17.97
CA GLY A 151 26.44 18.57 18.69
C GLY A 151 27.34 17.34 18.50
N VAL A 152 27.78 17.08 17.26
CA VAL A 152 28.70 15.98 16.96
C VAL A 152 30.06 16.19 17.61
N ALA A 153 30.60 17.41 17.60
CA ALA A 153 31.84 17.74 18.29
C ALA A 153 31.71 17.51 19.81
N ALA A 154 30.58 17.85 20.42
CA ALA A 154 30.31 17.58 21.83
C ALA A 154 30.35 16.08 22.14
N ILE A 155 29.69 15.25 21.31
CA ILE A 155 29.73 13.78 21.45
C ILE A 155 31.17 13.27 21.27
N ALA A 156 31.91 13.79 20.28
CA ALA A 156 33.29 13.40 20.02
C ALA A 156 34.20 13.64 21.23
N ILE A 157 34.05 14.78 21.92
CA ILE A 157 34.82 15.07 23.14
C ILE A 157 34.49 14.07 24.26
N LEU A 158 33.22 13.70 24.44
CA LEU A 158 32.84 12.67 25.40
C LEU A 158 33.42 11.29 25.04
N LEU A 159 33.50 10.95 23.76
CA LEU A 159 34.13 9.71 23.31
C LEU A 159 35.64 9.70 23.55
N VAL A 160 36.32 10.84 23.34
CA VAL A 160 37.75 10.98 23.65
C VAL A 160 38.01 10.93 25.16
N GLU A 161 37.12 11.50 25.97
CA GLU A 161 37.19 11.36 27.43
C GLU A 161 36.99 9.90 27.87
N LEU A 162 36.03 9.19 27.26
CA LEU A 162 35.83 7.75 27.53
C LEU A 162 37.07 6.93 27.14
N ALA A 163 37.74 7.31 26.05
CA ALA A 163 39.00 6.71 25.62
C ALA A 163 40.13 6.96 26.65
N ASP A 164 40.26 8.19 27.15
CA ASP A 164 41.25 8.53 28.19
C ASP A 164 40.99 7.74 29.47
N TYR A 165 39.72 7.64 29.90
CA TYR A 165 39.33 6.81 31.04
C TYR A 165 39.75 5.36 30.83
N GLY A 166 39.37 4.75 29.70
CA GLY A 166 39.76 3.37 29.37
C GLY A 166 41.27 3.17 29.29
N PHE A 167 42.02 4.18 28.82
CA PHE A 167 43.48 4.10 28.77
C PHE A 167 44.11 4.12 30.17
N ARG A 168 43.56 4.91 31.10
CA ARG A 168 44.10 5.08 32.47
C ARG A 168 43.63 4.02 33.47
N SER A 169 42.47 3.41 33.25
CA SER A 169 41.88 2.46 34.20
C SER A 169 42.61 1.12 34.32
N PHE A 170 43.48 0.77 33.37
CA PHE A 170 44.16 -0.53 33.35
C PHE A 170 45.69 -0.37 33.44
N GLU A 171 46.33 -1.10 34.34
CA GLU A 171 47.80 -1.15 34.48
C GLU A 171 48.47 -2.12 33.48
N TRP A 172 47.89 -2.30 32.30
CA TRP A 172 48.40 -3.23 31.29
C TRP A 172 49.56 -2.66 30.48
N ALA A 173 50.13 -3.47 29.59
CA ALA A 173 50.99 -2.96 28.53
C ALA A 173 50.30 -1.84 27.72
N THR A 174 51.07 -1.08 26.94
CA THR A 174 50.53 0.08 26.22
C THR A 174 49.57 -0.31 25.11
N TRP A 175 49.80 -1.45 24.42
CA TRP A 175 48.97 -1.86 23.28
C TRP A 175 47.55 -2.32 23.69
N PRO A 176 47.32 -3.10 24.76
CA PRO A 176 45.95 -3.47 25.16
C PRO A 176 45.16 -2.26 25.66
N ARG A 177 45.79 -1.34 26.40
CA ARG A 177 45.16 -0.09 26.84
C ARG A 177 44.61 0.72 25.67
N ARG A 178 45.39 0.82 24.58
CA ARG A 178 44.97 1.51 23.35
C ARG A 178 43.86 0.78 22.62
N ALA A 179 43.93 -0.55 22.54
CA ALA A 179 42.88 -1.36 21.95
C ALA A 179 41.55 -1.18 22.72
N VAL A 180 41.60 -1.15 24.05
CA VAL A 180 40.44 -0.85 24.91
C VAL A 180 39.92 0.57 24.65
N ALA A 181 40.79 1.58 24.64
CA ALA A 181 40.38 2.96 24.37
C ALA A 181 39.69 3.11 23.01
N GLY A 182 40.24 2.50 21.96
CA GLY A 182 39.64 2.47 20.63
C GLY A 182 38.32 1.71 20.59
N PHE A 183 38.23 0.56 21.26
CA PHE A 183 36.99 -0.21 21.39
C PHE A 183 35.90 0.60 22.09
N LEU A 184 36.21 1.30 23.19
CA LEU A 184 35.26 2.14 23.90
C LEU A 184 34.75 3.30 23.05
N VAL A 185 35.59 3.87 22.19
CA VAL A 185 35.16 4.93 21.23
C VAL A 185 34.19 4.37 20.20
N MET A 186 34.48 3.19 19.62
CA MET A 186 33.56 2.53 18.68
C MET A 186 32.24 2.17 19.38
N LEU A 187 32.33 1.54 20.55
CA LEU A 187 31.16 1.15 21.34
C LEU A 187 30.30 2.37 21.71
N GLY A 188 30.91 3.47 22.14
CA GLY A 188 30.21 4.71 22.45
C GLY A 188 29.53 5.33 21.22
N GLY A 189 30.17 5.30 20.05
CA GLY A 189 29.58 5.74 18.79
C GLY A 189 28.37 4.90 18.39
N THR A 190 28.49 3.57 18.49
CA THR A 190 27.40 2.62 18.24
C THR A 190 26.23 2.84 19.22
N ILE A 191 26.51 3.05 20.51
CA ILE A 191 25.49 3.35 21.52
C ILE A 191 24.80 4.68 21.18
N ALA A 192 25.54 5.72 20.80
CA ALA A 192 24.95 7.00 20.40
C ALA A 192 24.02 6.83 19.19
N LEU A 193 24.43 6.06 18.18
CA LEU A 193 23.60 5.73 17.02
C LEU A 193 22.30 5.01 17.44
N CYS A 194 22.39 3.98 18.28
CA CYS A 194 21.23 3.26 18.81
C CYS A 194 20.29 4.16 19.61
N VAL A 195 20.84 5.05 20.45
CA VAL A 195 20.05 6.01 21.22
C VAL A 195 19.28 6.94 20.28
N ILE A 196 19.94 7.49 19.25
CA ILE A 196 19.26 8.35 18.25
C ILE A 196 18.16 7.57 17.52
N PHE A 197 18.42 6.32 17.14
CA PHE A 197 17.43 5.44 16.52
C PHE A 197 16.21 5.24 17.42
N TYR A 198 16.40 4.82 18.68
CA TYR A 198 15.27 4.54 19.58
C TYR A 198 14.51 5.79 20.00
N VAL A 199 15.19 6.94 20.13
CA VAL A 199 14.51 8.22 20.30
C VAL A 199 13.64 8.52 19.09
N THR A 200 14.18 8.35 17.87
CA THR A 200 13.42 8.56 16.64
C THR A 200 12.23 7.60 16.53
N ASP A 201 12.44 6.30 16.72
CA ASP A 201 11.40 5.27 16.74
C ASP A 201 10.28 5.61 17.73
N PHE A 202 10.65 6.08 18.93
CA PHE A 202 9.69 6.42 19.97
C PHE A 202 8.79 7.61 19.62
N PHE A 203 9.34 8.65 18.99
CA PHE A 203 8.59 9.84 18.59
C PHE A 203 7.86 9.70 17.26
N TYR A 204 8.35 8.85 16.36
CA TYR A 204 7.92 8.88 14.96
C TYR A 204 7.39 7.55 14.40
N ARG A 205 7.61 6.39 15.04
CA ARG A 205 7.04 5.13 14.51
C ARG A 205 5.56 5.02 14.90
N PRO A 206 4.62 5.00 13.93
CA PRO A 206 3.22 4.69 14.23
C PRO A 206 3.12 3.27 14.78
N ARG A 207 2.29 3.07 15.80
CA ARG A 207 1.96 1.72 16.27
C ARG A 207 0.74 1.20 15.52
N PRO A 208 0.67 -0.11 15.23
CA PRO A 208 -0.56 -0.70 14.76
C PRO A 208 -1.72 -0.37 15.71
N ALA A 209 -2.91 -0.17 15.14
CA ALA A 209 -4.13 0.17 15.86
C ALA A 209 -5.17 -0.92 15.64
N THR A 210 -5.89 -1.30 16.69
CA THR A 210 -7.04 -2.20 16.51
C THR A 210 -8.23 -1.41 15.99
N ILE A 211 -8.97 -2.00 15.06
CA ILE A 211 -10.18 -1.42 14.48
C ILE A 211 -11.33 -2.42 14.61
N ASP A 212 -12.52 -1.91 14.96
CA ASP A 212 -13.82 -2.57 14.73
C ASP A 212 -14.77 -1.53 14.12
N LEU A 213 -15.03 -1.66 12.83
CA LEU A 213 -15.81 -0.74 12.01
C LEU A 213 -17.07 -1.44 11.51
N LEU A 214 -18.22 -0.79 11.66
CA LEU A 214 -19.49 -1.20 11.07
C LEU A 214 -19.98 -0.09 10.14
N ALA A 215 -20.18 -0.44 8.87
CA ALA A 215 -20.77 0.43 7.87
C ALA A 215 -22.11 -0.11 7.37
N GLU A 216 -23.06 0.79 7.17
CA GLU A 216 -24.41 0.51 6.70
C GLU A 216 -24.60 1.12 5.31
N SER A 217 -25.63 0.68 4.59
CA SER A 217 -26.09 1.35 3.39
C SER A 217 -26.71 2.73 3.72
N PRO A 218 -26.45 3.80 2.95
CA PRO A 218 -25.50 3.87 1.84
C PRO A 218 -24.04 3.98 2.32
N SER A 219 -23.16 3.13 1.81
CA SER A 219 -21.70 3.25 2.00
C SER A 219 -20.95 2.85 0.74
N SER A 220 -19.76 3.40 0.55
CA SER A 220 -18.92 3.11 -0.61
C SER A 220 -17.46 3.15 -0.23
N GLY A 221 -16.62 2.59 -1.09
CA GLY A 221 -15.24 2.42 -0.73
C GLY A 221 -14.38 1.76 -1.78
N PHE A 222 -13.19 1.42 -1.33
CA PHE A 222 -12.21 0.65 -2.07
C PHE A 222 -11.65 -0.44 -1.16
N ILE A 223 -11.39 -1.60 -1.73
CA ILE A 223 -10.85 -2.75 -1.02
C ILE A 223 -9.73 -3.40 -1.82
N ILE A 224 -8.71 -3.87 -1.11
CA ILE A 224 -7.68 -4.80 -1.60
C ILE A 224 -7.68 -6.00 -0.67
N ALA A 225 -7.87 -7.18 -1.24
CA ALA A 225 -7.81 -8.45 -0.56
C ALA A 225 -7.11 -9.44 -1.50
N LYS A 226 -5.79 -9.58 -1.35
CA LYS A 226 -5.01 -10.56 -2.13
C LYS A 226 -5.07 -11.92 -1.44
N ALA A 227 -5.30 -12.96 -2.23
CA ALA A 227 -5.07 -14.32 -1.74
C ALA A 227 -3.58 -14.51 -1.49
N VAL A 228 -3.17 -14.71 -0.23
CA VAL A 228 -1.76 -15.03 0.08
C VAL A 228 -1.47 -16.46 -0.35
N PRO A 229 -0.57 -16.69 -1.33
CA PRO A 229 -0.15 -18.05 -1.64
C PRO A 229 0.56 -18.66 -0.43
N LYS A 230 0.33 -19.96 -0.17
CA LYS A 230 0.88 -20.71 0.97
C LYS A 230 2.42 -20.67 1.09
N SER A 231 3.16 -20.13 0.11
CA SER A 231 4.61 -20.26 -0.02
C SER A 231 5.45 -19.06 0.43
N GLY A 232 4.86 -18.01 1.03
CA GLY A 232 5.62 -16.80 1.40
C GLY A 232 6.21 -16.76 2.82
N ARG A 233 5.57 -17.43 3.79
CA ARG A 233 6.07 -17.48 5.19
C ARG A 233 6.87 -18.76 5.39
N LYS A 234 8.19 -18.63 5.44
CA LYS A 234 9.06 -19.66 6.00
C LYS A 234 8.60 -19.95 7.43
N LEU A 235 8.25 -21.21 7.70
CA LEU A 235 8.00 -21.80 9.00
C LEU A 235 6.96 -21.07 9.88
N ASP A 236 5.68 -21.35 9.65
CA ASP A 236 4.81 -21.63 10.79
C ASP A 236 3.99 -22.90 10.50
N THR A 237 4.52 -24.01 11.00
CA THR A 237 3.93 -25.34 10.96
C THR A 237 2.69 -25.38 11.85
N GLN A 238 1.54 -25.01 11.29
CA GLN A 238 0.24 -25.55 11.70
C GLN A 238 -0.75 -25.37 10.55
N ASN A 239 -1.61 -26.36 10.33
CA ASN A 239 -2.64 -26.50 9.29
C ASN A 239 -3.68 -25.36 9.21
N ARG A 240 -3.27 -24.08 9.14
CA ARG A 240 -4.18 -23.00 8.77
C ARG A 240 -4.48 -23.14 7.28
N ALA A 241 -5.69 -23.59 6.98
CA ALA A 241 -6.29 -23.37 5.67
C ALA A 241 -6.04 -21.91 5.27
N ALA A 242 -5.68 -21.67 4.00
CA ALA A 242 -5.46 -20.31 3.52
C ALA A 242 -6.73 -19.50 3.81
N THR A 243 -6.60 -18.44 4.60
CA THR A 243 -7.73 -17.55 4.90
C THR A 243 -8.24 -17.00 3.56
N PRO A 244 -9.54 -17.17 3.24
CA PRO A 244 -10.06 -16.67 1.97
C PRO A 244 -9.89 -15.14 1.90
N ALA A 245 -9.62 -14.64 0.69
CA ALA A 245 -9.66 -13.21 0.42
C ALA A 245 -11.10 -12.72 0.51
N PHE A 246 -11.32 -11.58 1.16
CA PHE A 246 -12.63 -10.97 1.25
C PHE A 246 -13.08 -10.43 -0.11
N SER A 247 -14.33 -10.68 -0.48
CA SER A 247 -14.96 -10.09 -1.65
C SER A 247 -16.34 -9.58 -1.25
N MET A 248 -16.70 -8.39 -1.73
CA MET A 248 -18.03 -7.82 -1.49
C MET A 248 -19.14 -8.73 -2.05
N LEU A 249 -18.82 -9.48 -3.12
CA LEU A 249 -19.73 -10.39 -3.83
C LEU A 249 -19.39 -11.87 -3.61
N SER A 250 -18.74 -12.26 -2.51
CA SER A 250 -18.59 -13.70 -2.19
C SER A 250 -19.87 -14.25 -1.57
N GLN A 251 -20.64 -15.02 -2.35
CA GLN A 251 -21.81 -15.79 -1.90
C GLN A 251 -22.94 -14.92 -1.35
N VAL A 252 -23.42 -13.98 -2.16
CA VAL A 252 -24.64 -13.24 -1.86
C VAL A 252 -25.83 -14.15 -2.13
N GLU A 253 -26.48 -14.63 -1.08
CA GLU A 253 -27.72 -15.42 -1.19
C GLU A 253 -28.95 -14.52 -1.30
N GLU A 254 -30.06 -15.08 -1.80
CA GLU A 254 -31.37 -14.41 -1.91
C GLU A 254 -31.34 -13.04 -2.61
N SER A 255 -30.71 -13.00 -3.77
CA SER A 255 -30.65 -11.82 -4.64
C SER A 255 -31.60 -11.95 -5.82
N SER A 256 -32.22 -10.83 -6.20
CA SER A 256 -33.20 -10.79 -7.30
C SER A 256 -32.57 -10.78 -8.71
N SER A 257 -31.37 -10.22 -8.84
CA SER A 257 -30.69 -10.09 -10.13
C SER A 257 -29.19 -9.84 -10.00
N LEU A 258 -28.46 -10.25 -11.03
CA LEU A 258 -27.06 -9.91 -11.31
C LEU A 258 -26.99 -9.14 -12.62
N ASN A 259 -26.32 -7.99 -12.62
CA ASN A 259 -26.11 -7.15 -13.80
C ASN A 259 -24.63 -6.86 -13.97
N TRP A 260 -24.07 -7.13 -15.15
CA TRP A 260 -22.70 -6.79 -15.52
C TRP A 260 -22.72 -5.81 -16.68
N ARG A 261 -22.31 -4.57 -16.42
CA ARG A 261 -22.27 -3.48 -17.38
C ARG A 261 -20.86 -3.26 -17.91
N ALA A 262 -20.77 -3.15 -19.23
CA ALA A 262 -19.58 -2.97 -20.04
C ALA A 262 -18.45 -4.01 -19.80
N PRO A 263 -18.73 -5.34 -19.70
CA PRO A 263 -17.68 -6.34 -19.73
C PRO A 263 -16.97 -6.34 -21.09
N LYS A 264 -15.64 -6.15 -21.09
CA LYS A 264 -14.82 -6.49 -22.26
C LYS A 264 -14.77 -8.01 -22.39
N ASN A 265 -14.76 -8.53 -23.62
CA ASN A 265 -14.72 -9.98 -23.91
C ASN A 265 -15.83 -10.79 -23.20
N GLY A 266 -16.98 -10.16 -22.93
CA GLY A 266 -18.10 -10.78 -22.21
C GLY A 266 -18.59 -12.08 -22.87
N LYS A 267 -18.49 -13.19 -22.14
CA LYS A 267 -19.04 -14.50 -22.51
C LYS A 267 -19.97 -14.99 -21.42
N ILE A 268 -21.13 -15.46 -21.85
CA ILE A 268 -22.17 -16.00 -21.00
C ILE A 268 -22.21 -17.50 -21.22
N GLU A 269 -22.16 -18.26 -20.14
CA GLU A 269 -22.29 -19.71 -20.16
C GLU A 269 -23.36 -20.10 -19.16
N TRP A 270 -24.14 -21.11 -19.49
CA TRP A 270 -25.05 -21.74 -18.55
C TRP A 270 -24.87 -23.24 -18.64
N SER A 271 -24.90 -23.88 -17.49
CA SER A 271 -24.81 -25.33 -17.39
C SER A 271 -25.59 -25.83 -16.18
N THR A 272 -26.07 -27.06 -16.29
CA THR A 272 -26.57 -27.84 -15.16
C THR A 272 -25.74 -29.12 -15.00
N ASN A 273 -25.50 -29.51 -13.74
CA ASN A 273 -24.85 -30.78 -13.40
C ASN A 273 -25.86 -31.91 -13.18
N GLU A 274 -27.16 -31.66 -13.34
CA GLU A 274 -28.19 -32.67 -13.14
C GLU A 274 -28.43 -33.51 -14.41
N ASP A 275 -28.20 -34.82 -14.31
CA ASP A 275 -28.41 -35.74 -15.43
C ASP A 275 -29.89 -35.97 -15.78
N PHE A 276 -30.82 -35.68 -14.86
CA PHE A 276 -32.23 -36.08 -14.96
C PHE A 276 -33.21 -34.93 -15.19
N THR A 277 -32.77 -33.68 -15.06
CA THR A 277 -33.64 -32.50 -15.18
C THR A 277 -33.47 -31.90 -16.56
N ALA A 278 -34.43 -32.16 -17.45
CA ALA A 278 -34.44 -31.57 -18.78
C ALA A 278 -34.83 -30.09 -18.70
N TYR A 279 -34.01 -29.22 -19.27
CA TYR A 279 -34.32 -27.79 -19.41
C TYR A 279 -34.76 -27.48 -20.85
N SER A 280 -35.51 -26.40 -21.00
CA SER A 280 -35.85 -25.80 -22.28
C SER A 280 -35.36 -24.36 -22.31
N ILE A 281 -34.91 -23.93 -23.48
CA ILE A 281 -34.52 -22.55 -23.72
C ILE A 281 -35.41 -21.91 -24.77
N GLU A 282 -35.73 -20.65 -24.53
CA GLU A 282 -36.39 -19.76 -25.46
C GLU A 282 -35.49 -18.55 -25.73
N VAL A 283 -35.02 -18.41 -26.97
CA VAL A 283 -34.19 -17.28 -27.41
C VAL A 283 -35.03 -16.32 -28.23
N SER A 284 -34.94 -15.03 -27.90
CA SER A 284 -35.63 -13.93 -28.57
C SER A 284 -34.64 -12.79 -28.85
N LEU A 285 -34.68 -12.26 -30.07
CA LEU A 285 -33.84 -11.15 -30.53
C LEU A 285 -34.66 -9.87 -30.62
N PHE A 286 -34.02 -8.75 -30.31
CA PHE A 286 -34.61 -7.43 -30.30
C PHE A 286 -33.66 -6.40 -30.92
N ALA A 287 -34.19 -5.45 -31.67
CA ALA A 287 -33.42 -4.35 -32.24
C ALA A 287 -33.83 -3.02 -31.60
N GLY A 288 -32.85 -2.23 -31.17
CA GLY A 288 -33.07 -0.86 -30.68
C GLY A 288 -33.52 -0.77 -29.23
N CYS A 289 -33.40 -1.85 -28.47
CA CYS A 289 -33.78 -1.90 -27.05
C CYS A 289 -32.57 -1.57 -26.17
N GLY A 290 -32.75 -0.61 -25.27
CA GLY A 290 -31.72 -0.12 -24.37
C GLY A 290 -31.81 -0.71 -22.96
N PRO A 291 -30.81 -0.46 -22.11
CA PRO A 291 -30.80 -0.93 -20.72
C PRO A 291 -31.92 -0.30 -19.86
N THR A 292 -32.44 0.86 -20.24
CA THR A 292 -33.53 1.57 -19.53
C THR A 292 -34.91 0.93 -19.69
N ASP A 293 -35.10 0.11 -20.72
CA ASP A 293 -36.41 -0.48 -20.99
C ASP A 293 -36.74 -1.57 -19.96
N GLY A 294 -35.73 -2.22 -19.36
CA GLY A 294 -35.94 -3.31 -18.42
C GLY A 294 -36.57 -4.52 -19.12
N VAL A 295 -36.20 -5.73 -18.71
CA VAL A 295 -36.62 -6.96 -19.41
C VAL A 295 -38.16 -7.11 -19.48
N ARG A 296 -38.87 -6.49 -18.54
CA ARG A 296 -40.34 -6.49 -18.44
C ARG A 296 -41.06 -5.55 -19.42
N LYS A 297 -40.40 -4.56 -20.03
CA LYS A 297 -41.04 -3.64 -21.01
C LYS A 297 -40.68 -3.97 -22.46
N LEU A 298 -40.01 -5.09 -22.71
CA LEU A 298 -39.72 -5.53 -24.07
C LEU A 298 -41.01 -5.88 -24.81
N PRO A 299 -41.10 -5.59 -26.12
CA PRO A 299 -42.23 -6.01 -26.94
C PRO A 299 -42.37 -7.55 -26.94
N PRO A 300 -43.55 -8.09 -27.27
CA PRO A 300 -43.73 -9.53 -27.42
C PRO A 300 -42.76 -10.10 -28.45
N SER A 301 -42.16 -11.26 -28.16
CA SER A 301 -41.21 -11.91 -29.06
C SER A 301 -41.88 -12.35 -30.36
N GLU A 302 -41.20 -12.10 -31.49
CA GLU A 302 -41.65 -12.53 -32.80
C GLU A 302 -40.90 -13.81 -33.21
N SER A 303 -41.62 -14.93 -33.28
CA SER A 303 -41.08 -16.24 -33.67
C SER A 303 -39.82 -16.67 -32.88
N PRO A 304 -39.91 -16.85 -31.54
CA PRO A 304 -38.77 -17.23 -30.71
C PRO A 304 -38.19 -18.59 -31.11
N LEU A 305 -36.87 -18.75 -30.95
CA LEU A 305 -36.21 -20.04 -31.12
C LEU A 305 -36.36 -20.85 -29.83
N LYS A 306 -37.08 -21.97 -29.91
CA LYS A 306 -37.28 -22.89 -28.78
C LYS A 306 -36.45 -24.16 -28.97
N ILE A 307 -35.62 -24.50 -27.99
CA ILE A 307 -34.83 -25.73 -27.96
C ILE A 307 -35.12 -26.44 -26.64
N SER A 308 -35.37 -27.74 -26.71
CA SER A 308 -35.72 -28.58 -25.55
C SER A 308 -34.60 -29.56 -25.23
N ASP A 309 -34.58 -30.03 -23.97
CA ASP A 309 -33.67 -31.07 -23.47
C ASP A 309 -32.19 -30.65 -23.48
N ILE A 310 -31.94 -29.40 -23.08
CA ILE A 310 -30.58 -28.85 -23.08
C ILE A 310 -29.85 -29.08 -21.76
N ARG A 311 -28.52 -29.19 -21.80
CA ARG A 311 -27.65 -29.29 -20.61
C ARG A 311 -26.72 -28.10 -20.44
N ALA A 312 -26.33 -27.49 -21.54
CA ALA A 312 -25.49 -26.30 -21.53
C ALA A 312 -25.79 -25.39 -22.74
N PHE A 313 -25.61 -24.09 -22.54
CA PHE A 313 -25.48 -23.15 -23.64
C PHE A 313 -24.35 -22.15 -23.39
N SER A 314 -23.84 -21.56 -24.46
CA SER A 314 -22.99 -20.39 -24.39
C SER A 314 -23.46 -19.32 -25.37
N LEU A 315 -23.32 -18.07 -24.96
CA LEU A 315 -23.71 -16.89 -25.71
C LEU A 315 -22.57 -15.88 -25.63
N SER A 316 -22.08 -15.45 -26.78
CA SER A 316 -21.04 -14.42 -26.88
C SER A 316 -21.26 -13.58 -28.12
N HIS A 317 -20.75 -12.36 -28.09
CA HIS A 317 -20.73 -11.45 -29.22
C HIS A 317 -19.28 -11.13 -29.55
N ALA A 318 -18.95 -11.04 -30.84
CA ALA A 318 -17.57 -10.87 -31.31
C ALA A 318 -16.84 -9.66 -30.68
N TRP A 319 -17.59 -8.64 -30.26
CA TRP A 319 -17.07 -7.41 -29.64
C TRP A 319 -17.45 -7.25 -28.16
N GLY A 320 -17.94 -8.31 -27.52
CA GLY A 320 -18.40 -8.28 -26.13
C GLY A 320 -19.83 -7.74 -25.94
N ALA A 321 -20.24 -7.66 -24.69
CA ALA A 321 -21.56 -7.19 -24.28
C ALA A 321 -21.46 -5.79 -23.63
N TRP A 322 -22.43 -4.93 -23.93
CA TRP A 322 -22.55 -3.63 -23.25
C TRP A 322 -23.23 -3.75 -21.90
N ASP A 323 -24.22 -4.63 -21.79
CA ASP A 323 -24.98 -4.85 -20.56
C ASP A 323 -25.49 -6.28 -20.56
N THR A 324 -25.28 -7.02 -19.47
CA THR A 324 -25.83 -8.36 -19.29
C THR A 324 -26.55 -8.42 -17.96
N THR A 325 -27.84 -8.72 -17.99
CA THR A 325 -28.67 -8.92 -16.79
C THR A 325 -29.13 -10.36 -16.70
N VAL A 326 -29.03 -10.95 -15.51
CA VAL A 326 -29.54 -12.26 -15.16
C VAL A 326 -30.53 -12.08 -14.01
N THR A 327 -31.74 -12.64 -14.15
CA THR A 327 -32.81 -12.56 -13.16
C THR A 327 -33.42 -13.94 -12.93
N VAL A 328 -33.89 -14.20 -11.71
CA VAL A 328 -34.62 -15.41 -11.35
C VAL A 328 -36.06 -15.05 -11.01
N SER A 329 -37.01 -15.87 -11.46
CA SER A 329 -38.45 -15.57 -11.39
C SER A 329 -38.98 -15.28 -9.99
N GLU A 330 -38.53 -16.05 -8.98
CA GLU A 330 -38.95 -15.87 -7.59
C GLU A 330 -37.98 -15.00 -6.78
N GLY A 331 -36.87 -14.55 -7.37
CA GLY A 331 -35.90 -13.64 -6.74
C GLY A 331 -34.98 -14.29 -5.70
N HIS A 332 -34.93 -15.62 -5.61
CA HIS A 332 -34.09 -16.38 -4.69
C HIS A 332 -32.75 -16.82 -5.32
N GLY A 333 -32.10 -15.92 -6.07
CA GLY A 333 -30.84 -16.24 -6.73
C GLY A 333 -29.62 -16.10 -5.81
N SER A 334 -28.54 -16.84 -6.08
CA SER A 334 -27.25 -16.65 -5.42
C SER A 334 -26.22 -16.11 -6.38
N ALA A 335 -25.50 -15.06 -5.99
CA ALA A 335 -24.45 -14.41 -6.77
C ALA A 335 -23.05 -14.63 -6.16
N GLY A 336 -22.06 -14.82 -7.03
CA GLY A 336 -20.66 -14.98 -6.65
C GLY A 336 -19.73 -14.23 -7.61
N LEU A 337 -18.60 -13.75 -7.11
CA LEU A 337 -17.53 -13.16 -7.92
C LEU A 337 -16.17 -13.78 -7.56
N LYS A 338 -15.38 -14.13 -8.58
CA LYS A 338 -13.98 -14.57 -8.48
C LYS A 338 -13.09 -13.73 -9.40
N GLY A 339 -11.80 -13.64 -9.05
CA GLY A 339 -10.77 -13.03 -9.90
C GLY A 339 -10.53 -11.54 -9.65
N THR A 340 -11.07 -10.96 -8.56
CA THR A 340 -10.88 -9.54 -8.23
C THR A 340 -10.19 -9.38 -6.87
N ASP A 341 -8.91 -8.99 -6.89
CA ASP A 341 -8.13 -8.73 -5.67
C ASP A 341 -8.27 -7.28 -5.18
N ALA A 342 -8.63 -6.35 -6.07
CA ALA A 342 -8.78 -4.94 -5.75
C ALA A 342 -10.00 -4.37 -6.46
N SER A 343 -10.85 -3.63 -5.75
CA SER A 343 -12.08 -3.08 -6.35
C SER A 343 -12.63 -1.90 -5.58
N PHE A 344 -13.27 -1.00 -6.33
CA PHE A 344 -14.21 -0.03 -5.76
C PHE A 344 -15.57 -0.71 -5.58
N TYR A 345 -16.29 -0.31 -4.54
CA TYR A 345 -17.61 -0.85 -4.25
C TYR A 345 -18.59 0.23 -3.78
N SER A 346 -19.88 -0.07 -3.92
CA SER A 346 -20.96 0.63 -3.20
C SER A 346 -21.96 -0.37 -2.63
N LEU A 347 -22.52 0.01 -1.49
CA LEU A 347 -23.67 -0.59 -0.82
C LEU A 347 -24.73 0.51 -0.80
N ASP A 348 -25.75 0.38 -1.63
CA ASP A 348 -26.79 1.38 -1.81
C ASP A 348 -28.14 0.82 -1.35
N PRO A 349 -29.06 1.66 -0.84
CA PRO A 349 -30.41 1.20 -0.58
C PRO A 349 -31.11 0.99 -1.93
N SER A 350 -31.85 -0.10 -2.05
CA SER A 350 -32.74 -0.31 -3.19
C SER A 350 -33.80 0.80 -3.26
N THR A 351 -34.42 0.97 -4.44
CA THR A 351 -35.48 1.96 -4.67
C THR A 351 -36.68 1.80 -3.73
N ASP A 352 -36.88 0.61 -3.16
CA ASP A 352 -37.96 0.33 -2.20
C ASP A 352 -37.55 0.57 -0.73
N GLY A 353 -36.27 0.85 -0.47
CA GLY A 353 -35.69 1.04 0.86
C GLY A 353 -35.64 -0.21 1.75
N LYS A 354 -36.03 -1.39 1.25
CA LYS A 354 -36.11 -2.64 2.03
C LYS A 354 -34.96 -3.60 1.76
N SER A 355 -34.34 -3.48 0.59
CA SER A 355 -33.24 -4.33 0.14
C SER A 355 -31.98 -3.52 -0.12
N ILE A 356 -30.85 -4.21 -0.20
CA ILE A 356 -29.55 -3.62 -0.55
C ILE A 356 -29.25 -3.89 -2.03
N GLU A 357 -28.64 -2.90 -2.67
CA GLU A 357 -27.97 -3.02 -3.96
C GLU A 357 -26.46 -2.96 -3.73
N LEU A 358 -25.73 -3.95 -4.21
CA LEU A 358 -24.27 -4.01 -4.10
C LEU A 358 -23.66 -3.84 -5.48
N GLN A 359 -22.73 -2.90 -5.62
CA GLN A 359 -21.97 -2.69 -6.85
C GLN A 359 -20.48 -2.86 -6.59
N GLN A 360 -19.77 -3.47 -7.54
CA GLN A 360 -18.32 -3.68 -7.48
C GLN A 360 -17.71 -3.53 -8.88
N ILE A 361 -16.60 -2.81 -8.97
CA ILE A 361 -15.76 -2.83 -10.19
C ILE A 361 -15.00 -4.14 -10.22
N VAL A 362 -15.06 -4.84 -11.34
CA VAL A 362 -14.38 -6.13 -11.51
C VAL A 362 -13.04 -5.97 -12.24
N ALA A 363 -12.09 -6.82 -11.91
CA ALA A 363 -10.78 -6.86 -12.58
C ALA A 363 -10.84 -7.66 -13.88
N ASP A 364 -9.74 -7.68 -14.62
CA ASP A 364 -9.60 -8.53 -15.81
C ASP A 364 -9.63 -10.01 -15.43
N HIS A 365 -10.14 -10.85 -16.33
CA HIS A 365 -10.34 -12.29 -16.14
C HIS A 365 -11.22 -12.65 -14.93
N SER A 366 -12.16 -11.77 -14.60
CA SER A 366 -13.14 -12.03 -13.55
C SER A 366 -14.21 -13.00 -14.02
N GLN A 367 -14.74 -13.75 -13.07
CA GLN A 367 -15.84 -14.68 -13.29
C GLN A 367 -16.94 -14.39 -12.29
N ALA A 368 -18.10 -13.97 -12.78
CA ALA A 368 -19.30 -13.81 -11.99
C ALA A 368 -20.22 -15.02 -12.19
N THR A 369 -20.76 -15.57 -11.12
CA THR A 369 -21.68 -16.70 -11.15
C THR A 369 -23.03 -16.30 -10.59
N TYR A 370 -24.11 -16.78 -11.19
CA TYR A 370 -25.46 -16.61 -10.70
C TYR A 370 -26.24 -17.92 -10.78
N SER A 371 -26.79 -18.39 -9.66
CA SER A 371 -27.58 -19.62 -9.61
C SER A 371 -29.02 -19.35 -9.22
N GLY A 372 -29.96 -20.01 -9.90
CA GLY A 372 -31.40 -19.84 -9.67
C GLY A 372 -32.08 -21.01 -8.95
N GLY A 373 -31.31 -22.00 -8.49
CA GLY A 373 -31.89 -23.23 -7.95
C GLY A 373 -32.81 -23.93 -8.95
N SER A 374 -34.07 -24.14 -8.55
CA SER A 374 -35.09 -24.81 -9.38
C SER A 374 -35.93 -23.87 -10.22
N ASP A 375 -35.67 -22.56 -10.15
CA ASP A 375 -36.45 -21.58 -10.87
C ASP A 375 -35.95 -21.35 -12.29
N SER A 376 -36.84 -20.78 -13.11
CA SER A 376 -36.45 -20.31 -14.43
C SER A 376 -35.52 -19.11 -14.33
N ILE A 377 -34.47 -19.13 -15.14
CA ILE A 377 -33.49 -18.06 -15.26
C ILE A 377 -33.80 -17.29 -16.54
N GLU A 378 -33.90 -15.98 -16.41
CA GLU A 378 -34.06 -15.06 -17.53
C GLU A 378 -32.77 -14.24 -17.68
N LEU A 379 -32.23 -14.24 -18.89
CA LEU A 379 -31.01 -13.54 -19.25
C LEU A 379 -31.30 -12.55 -20.36
N PHE A 380 -30.79 -11.33 -20.22
CA PHE A 380 -30.88 -10.29 -21.23
C PHE A 380 -29.52 -9.65 -21.47
N MET A 381 -29.00 -9.81 -22.68
CA MET A 381 -27.72 -9.27 -23.13
C MET A 381 -27.95 -8.19 -24.17
N ILE A 382 -27.34 -7.02 -23.99
CA ILE A 382 -27.31 -5.92 -24.94
C ILE A 382 -25.91 -5.84 -25.54
N THR A 383 -25.84 -5.77 -26.86
CA THR A 383 -24.56 -5.69 -27.60
C THR A 383 -24.57 -4.51 -28.55
N LEU A 384 -23.39 -3.90 -28.73
CA LEU A 384 -23.16 -2.86 -29.72
C LEU A 384 -22.71 -3.54 -31.03
N PRO A 385 -23.33 -3.21 -32.18
CA PRO A 385 -22.96 -3.68 -33.49
C PRO A 385 -21.91 -2.77 -34.13
N SER A 386 -21.19 -1.95 -33.35
CA SER A 386 -20.08 -1.10 -33.82
C SER A 386 -18.76 -1.46 -33.13
N LYS A 387 -17.70 -1.55 -33.95
CA LYS A 387 -16.36 -2.00 -33.58
C LYS A 387 -15.72 -1.01 -32.58
N PRO A 388 -15.26 -1.45 -31.40
CA PRO A 388 -14.38 -0.63 -30.57
C PRO A 388 -13.12 -0.27 -31.36
N GLU A 389 -12.57 0.93 -31.18
CA GLU A 389 -11.38 1.42 -31.90
C GLU A 389 -10.18 0.44 -31.82
N GLU A 390 -10.15 -0.40 -30.78
CA GLU A 390 -9.11 -1.39 -30.46
C GLU A 390 -9.38 -2.82 -30.99
N ALA A 391 -10.54 -3.14 -31.60
CA ALA A 391 -10.88 -4.50 -31.99
C ALA A 391 -10.23 -4.95 -33.33
N MET A 392 -10.05 -6.26 -33.54
CA MET A 392 -9.60 -6.82 -34.84
C MET A 392 -10.70 -6.69 -35.92
N GLU A 393 -10.33 -6.75 -37.20
CA GLU A 393 -11.21 -6.60 -38.40
C GLU A 393 -12.26 -7.71 -38.60
N SER A 394 -12.74 -8.38 -37.56
CA SER A 394 -13.84 -9.35 -37.70
C SER A 394 -15.18 -8.62 -37.82
N ALA A 395 -16.03 -9.08 -38.75
CA ALA A 395 -17.42 -8.62 -38.83
C ALA A 395 -18.18 -8.95 -37.52
N PRO A 396 -19.11 -8.09 -37.08
CA PRO A 396 -19.86 -8.34 -35.85
C PRO A 396 -20.70 -9.60 -35.99
N SER A 397 -20.56 -10.53 -35.05
CA SER A 397 -21.35 -11.76 -35.04
C SER A 397 -21.83 -12.10 -33.62
N LEU A 398 -23.04 -12.65 -33.56
CA LEU A 398 -23.57 -13.31 -32.38
C LEU A 398 -23.26 -14.80 -32.48
N ASN A 399 -22.54 -15.32 -31.49
CA ASN A 399 -22.18 -16.73 -31.39
C ASN A 399 -23.01 -17.36 -30.26
N PHE A 400 -23.85 -18.31 -30.62
CA PHE A 400 -24.70 -19.05 -29.70
C PHE A 400 -24.45 -20.55 -29.86
N SER A 401 -24.13 -21.26 -28.80
CA SER A 401 -23.91 -22.71 -28.85
C SER A 401 -24.77 -23.40 -27.81
N VAL A 402 -25.38 -24.53 -28.18
CA VAL A 402 -26.24 -25.34 -27.30
C VAL A 402 -25.81 -26.78 -27.42
N ASP A 403 -25.38 -27.39 -26.30
CA ASP A 403 -24.86 -28.76 -26.24
C ASP A 403 -23.83 -29.07 -27.34
N GLY A 404 -22.93 -28.12 -27.62
CA GLY A 404 -21.88 -28.22 -28.64
C GLY A 404 -22.31 -27.91 -30.08
N LYS A 405 -23.60 -27.67 -30.34
CA LYS A 405 -24.09 -27.22 -31.64
C LYS A 405 -24.04 -25.70 -31.76
N GLU A 406 -23.19 -25.21 -32.65
CA GLU A 406 -22.97 -23.77 -32.87
C GLU A 406 -23.93 -23.14 -33.87
N TYR A 407 -24.37 -21.94 -33.53
CA TYR A 407 -25.17 -21.02 -34.35
C TYR A 407 -24.45 -19.68 -34.38
N VAL A 408 -23.97 -19.29 -35.56
CA VAL A 408 -23.31 -17.99 -35.79
C VAL A 408 -24.23 -17.14 -36.64
N ILE A 409 -24.61 -15.97 -36.12
CA ILE A 409 -25.43 -14.97 -36.83
C ILE A 409 -24.55 -13.76 -37.10
N GLY A 410 -24.27 -13.48 -38.38
CA GLY A 410 -23.63 -12.25 -38.79
C GLY A 410 -24.59 -11.07 -38.62
N LEU A 411 -24.09 -9.95 -38.07
CA LEU A 411 -24.86 -8.74 -37.91
C LEU A 411 -24.53 -7.78 -39.05
N SER A 412 -25.57 -7.21 -39.65
CA SER A 412 -25.48 -6.15 -40.64
C SER A 412 -26.31 -4.96 -40.16
N GLY A 413 -25.78 -3.76 -40.36
CA GLY A 413 -26.46 -2.51 -40.03
C GLY A 413 -25.91 -1.40 -40.92
N SER A 414 -26.62 -0.28 -41.04
CA SER A 414 -26.15 0.83 -41.87
C SER A 414 -24.86 1.42 -41.27
N GLU A 415 -23.73 1.25 -41.97
CA GLU A 415 -22.39 1.72 -41.55
C GLU A 415 -22.24 3.25 -41.44
N GLY A 416 -23.30 4.04 -41.60
CA GLY A 416 -23.15 5.48 -41.59
C GLY A 416 -24.41 6.25 -41.32
N VAL A 417 -24.77 6.43 -40.05
CA VAL A 417 -25.47 7.65 -39.59
C VAL A 417 -25.12 7.93 -38.12
N LEU A 418 -23.90 8.42 -37.85
CA LEU A 418 -23.68 9.38 -36.75
C LEU A 418 -24.14 10.80 -37.16
N GLY A 419 -24.78 10.94 -38.32
CA GLY A 419 -25.35 12.20 -38.79
C GLY A 419 -26.80 12.33 -38.35
N ILE A 420 -27.04 12.86 -37.14
CA ILE A 420 -28.26 13.59 -36.75
C ILE A 420 -29.55 13.13 -37.49
N SER A 421 -29.90 11.84 -37.42
CA SER A 421 -31.26 11.43 -37.77
C SER A 421 -32.09 11.68 -36.52
N SER A 422 -33.06 12.59 -36.63
CA SER A 422 -34.02 12.92 -35.57
C SER A 422 -35.03 11.79 -35.31
N GLU A 423 -34.95 10.66 -36.01
CA GLU A 423 -35.84 9.53 -35.80
C GLU A 423 -35.48 8.78 -34.51
N LYS A 424 -36.46 8.70 -33.59
CA LYS A 424 -36.35 7.89 -32.38
C LYS A 424 -36.18 6.42 -32.78
N ILE A 425 -35.06 5.83 -32.39
CA ILE A 425 -34.86 4.38 -32.49
C ILE A 425 -35.90 3.70 -31.58
N ALA A 426 -36.84 2.97 -32.16
CA ALA A 426 -37.86 2.23 -31.43
C ALA A 426 -37.39 0.81 -31.14
N CYS A 427 -37.55 0.36 -29.88
CA CYS A 427 -37.34 -1.02 -29.48
C CYS A 427 -38.38 -1.93 -30.16
N ARG A 428 -37.91 -2.88 -30.99
CA ARG A 428 -38.76 -3.83 -31.73
C ARG A 428 -38.28 -5.27 -31.58
N ALA A 429 -39.21 -6.21 -31.61
CA ALA A 429 -38.89 -7.63 -31.72
C ALA A 429 -38.35 -7.96 -33.12
N VAL A 430 -37.49 -8.97 -33.20
CA VAL A 430 -36.91 -9.47 -34.44
C VAL A 430 -37.41 -10.91 -34.66
N PRO A 431 -37.77 -11.31 -35.91
CA PRO A 431 -38.11 -12.68 -36.27
C PRO A 431 -36.96 -13.66 -35.97
N THR A 432 -36.90 -14.16 -34.75
CA THR A 432 -35.69 -14.80 -34.21
C THR A 432 -35.38 -16.10 -34.94
N ARG A 433 -36.39 -16.94 -35.17
CA ARG A 433 -36.23 -18.20 -35.91
C ARG A 433 -35.66 -17.99 -37.31
N GLN A 434 -36.09 -16.94 -38.01
CA GLN A 434 -35.61 -16.62 -39.35
C GLN A 434 -34.15 -16.13 -39.33
N ALA A 435 -33.77 -15.32 -38.34
CA ALA A 435 -32.38 -14.88 -38.17
C ALA A 435 -31.41 -16.06 -37.95
N PHE A 436 -31.80 -17.02 -37.11
CA PHE A 436 -31.01 -18.24 -36.90
C PHE A 436 -30.93 -19.16 -38.14
N GLN A 437 -31.98 -19.19 -38.97
CA GLN A 437 -32.00 -19.98 -40.21
C GLN A 437 -31.16 -19.33 -41.33
N SER A 438 -31.27 -18.01 -41.49
CA SER A 438 -30.56 -17.24 -42.51
C SER A 438 -29.11 -16.94 -42.14
N LYS A 439 -28.73 -17.08 -40.87
CA LYS A 439 -27.40 -16.76 -40.31
C LYS A 439 -26.99 -15.29 -40.47
N VAL A 440 -27.92 -14.41 -40.84
CA VAL A 440 -27.70 -12.98 -41.00
C VAL A 440 -28.86 -12.24 -40.35
N LEU A 441 -28.55 -11.19 -39.59
CA LEU A 441 -29.53 -10.29 -39.02
C LEU A 441 -29.24 -8.86 -39.46
N ASP A 442 -30.23 -8.24 -40.10
CA ASP A 442 -30.22 -6.80 -40.40
C ASP A 442 -30.87 -6.02 -39.25
N LEU A 443 -30.09 -5.17 -38.60
CA LEU A 443 -30.55 -4.30 -37.51
C LEU A 443 -31.26 -3.04 -38.04
N GLY A 444 -31.19 -2.77 -39.35
CA GLY A 444 -31.68 -1.55 -39.98
C GLY A 444 -30.93 -0.32 -39.45
N ASN A 445 -31.68 0.71 -39.05
CA ASN A 445 -31.14 1.95 -38.45
C ASN A 445 -30.75 1.79 -36.97
N SER A 446 -30.91 0.61 -36.37
CA SER A 446 -30.59 0.40 -34.96
C SER A 446 -29.12 0.04 -34.74
N MET A 447 -28.52 0.64 -33.71
CA MET A 447 -27.18 0.32 -33.23
C MET A 447 -27.21 -0.55 -31.95
N LEU A 448 -28.31 -1.23 -31.64
CA LEU A 448 -28.40 -2.09 -30.45
C LEU A 448 -29.10 -3.40 -30.79
N LEU A 449 -28.44 -4.51 -30.45
CA LEU A 449 -29.03 -5.85 -30.46
C LEU A 449 -29.23 -6.31 -29.01
N GLY A 450 -30.48 -6.57 -28.66
CA GLY A 450 -30.88 -7.23 -27.42
C GLY A 450 -31.11 -8.72 -27.65
N VAL A 451 -30.55 -9.57 -26.81
CA VAL A 451 -30.74 -11.03 -26.82
C VAL A 451 -31.33 -11.44 -25.49
N LYS A 452 -32.56 -11.94 -25.51
CA LYS A 452 -33.24 -12.51 -24.34
C LYS A 452 -33.20 -14.03 -24.42
N VAL A 453 -32.73 -14.68 -23.37
CA VAL A 453 -32.72 -16.13 -23.20
C VAL A 453 -33.50 -16.48 -21.95
N VAL A 454 -34.55 -17.27 -22.06
CA VAL A 454 -35.30 -17.80 -20.92
C VAL A 454 -35.00 -19.29 -20.79
N VAL A 455 -34.45 -19.70 -19.66
CA VAL A 455 -34.15 -21.09 -19.33
C VAL A 455 -35.20 -21.58 -18.33
N SER A 456 -35.99 -22.56 -18.73
CA SER A 456 -37.09 -23.08 -17.92
C SER A 456 -36.93 -24.59 -17.71
N PRO A 457 -36.97 -25.08 -16.45
CA PRO A 457 -36.98 -26.52 -16.19
C PRO A 457 -38.30 -27.13 -16.69
N LYS A 458 -38.24 -28.32 -17.30
CA LYS A 458 -39.45 -29.05 -17.72
C LYS A 458 -40.26 -29.60 -16.54
N ARG A 459 -39.59 -29.84 -15.40
CA ARG A 459 -40.21 -30.24 -14.12
C ARG A 459 -39.48 -29.49 -13.01
N LYS A 460 -40.24 -28.85 -12.11
CA LYS A 460 -39.66 -28.37 -10.85
C LYS A 460 -39.22 -29.61 -10.05
N SER A 461 -37.95 -29.68 -9.69
CA SER A 461 -37.41 -30.70 -8.79
C SER A 461 -37.50 -30.19 -7.35
N ASP A 462 -37.82 -31.08 -6.41
CA ASP A 462 -37.80 -30.77 -4.97
C ASP A 462 -36.36 -30.79 -4.40
N GLY A 463 -35.38 -31.31 -5.15
CA GLY A 463 -33.96 -31.19 -4.83
C GLY A 463 -33.38 -29.87 -5.34
N VAL A 464 -32.30 -29.38 -4.73
CA VAL A 464 -31.62 -28.12 -5.12
C VAL A 464 -30.90 -28.31 -6.46
N PRO A 465 -31.46 -27.85 -7.59
CA PRO A 465 -30.80 -27.99 -8.88
C PRO A 465 -29.67 -26.98 -8.96
N ASN A 466 -28.52 -27.40 -9.46
CA ASN A 466 -27.36 -26.54 -9.59
C ASN A 466 -27.35 -25.96 -11.01
N ASN A 467 -28.29 -25.06 -11.31
CA ASN A 467 -28.33 -24.30 -12.56
C ASN A 467 -27.47 -23.03 -12.42
N VAL A 468 -26.32 -22.99 -13.08
CA VAL A 468 -25.37 -21.89 -12.89
C VAL A 468 -25.19 -21.15 -14.20
N VAL A 469 -25.48 -19.85 -14.19
CA VAL A 469 -25.00 -18.91 -15.20
C VAL A 469 -23.62 -18.42 -14.78
N THR A 470 -22.66 -18.55 -15.68
CA THR A 470 -21.31 -18.02 -15.53
C THR A 470 -21.13 -16.91 -16.55
N LEU A 471 -20.81 -15.72 -16.06
CA LEU A 471 -20.40 -14.58 -16.86
C LEU A 471 -18.88 -14.50 -16.74
N ASN A 472 -18.18 -14.53 -17.86
CA ASN A 472 -16.75 -14.29 -17.94
C ASN A 472 -16.53 -12.97 -18.68
N GLY A 473 -15.62 -12.14 -18.20
CA GLY A 473 -15.32 -10.87 -18.85
C GLY A 473 -14.22 -10.12 -18.12
N ASP A 474 -13.70 -9.12 -18.80
CA ASP A 474 -12.69 -8.23 -18.27
C ASP A 474 -13.33 -6.87 -17.95
N SER A 475 -12.97 -6.29 -16.80
CA SER A 475 -13.42 -4.96 -16.40
C SER A 475 -14.96 -4.77 -16.32
N GLY A 476 -15.39 -3.56 -15.96
CA GLY A 476 -16.79 -3.16 -15.91
C GLY A 476 -17.39 -3.12 -14.51
N TRP A 477 -18.70 -2.89 -14.45
CA TRP A 477 -19.45 -2.77 -13.20
C TRP A 477 -20.36 -3.97 -13.02
N LEU A 478 -20.15 -4.71 -11.93
CA LEU A 478 -21.04 -5.77 -11.51
C LEU A 478 -21.98 -5.22 -10.43
N ARG A 479 -23.27 -5.54 -10.54
CA ARG A 479 -24.32 -5.03 -9.68
C ARG A 479 -25.26 -6.16 -9.31
N VAL A 480 -25.51 -6.34 -8.01
CA VAL A 480 -26.46 -7.30 -7.47
C VAL A 480 -27.57 -6.54 -6.75
N LYS A 481 -28.82 -6.86 -7.07
CA LYS A 481 -30.00 -6.16 -6.51
C LYS A 481 -30.88 -7.07 -5.69
N GLY A 482 -31.65 -6.45 -4.79
CA GLY A 482 -32.72 -7.13 -4.05
C GLY A 482 -32.18 -8.06 -2.99
N ILE A 483 -31.05 -7.73 -2.38
CA ILE A 483 -30.43 -8.50 -1.31
C ILE A 483 -31.18 -8.20 -0.01
N ASP A 484 -31.70 -9.21 0.69
CA ASP A 484 -32.22 -9.02 2.05
C ASP A 484 -31.04 -8.80 3.00
N PRO A 485 -30.97 -7.65 3.71
CA PRO A 485 -29.93 -7.41 4.71
C PRO A 485 -29.80 -8.55 5.72
N LYS A 486 -30.90 -9.21 6.09
CA LYS A 486 -30.88 -10.27 7.12
C LYS A 486 -30.15 -11.52 6.67
N THR A 487 -30.14 -11.82 5.38
CA THR A 487 -29.50 -13.01 4.81
C THR A 487 -28.06 -12.75 4.36
N LEU A 488 -27.69 -11.47 4.17
CA LEU A 488 -26.31 -11.08 3.91
C LEU A 488 -25.45 -11.21 5.18
N ASN A 489 -24.93 -12.41 5.41
CA ASN A 489 -24.06 -12.76 6.52
C ASN A 489 -22.90 -13.63 6.01
N THR A 490 -21.67 -13.18 6.20
CA THR A 490 -20.48 -13.91 5.71
C THR A 490 -19.50 -14.17 6.85
N GLY A 491 -18.71 -15.24 6.73
CA GLY A 491 -17.58 -15.47 7.62
C GLY A 491 -16.48 -14.41 7.46
N GLY A 492 -15.63 -14.27 8.48
CA GLY A 492 -14.47 -13.38 8.39
C GLY A 492 -13.50 -13.83 7.29
N ALA A 493 -13.16 -12.91 6.39
CA ALA A 493 -12.20 -13.12 5.32
C ALA A 493 -11.16 -12.00 5.32
N ARG A 494 -9.95 -12.29 4.83
CA ARG A 494 -8.80 -11.37 4.94
C ARG A 494 -8.99 -10.15 4.03
N ILE A 495 -8.60 -8.99 4.56
CA ILE A 495 -8.44 -7.73 3.85
C ILE A 495 -6.99 -7.28 4.04
N ASP A 496 -6.36 -6.70 3.02
CA ASP A 496 -5.05 -6.05 3.15
C ASP A 496 -5.20 -4.53 3.29
N MET A 497 -6.17 -3.96 2.58
CA MET A 497 -6.52 -2.54 2.65
C MET A 497 -8.01 -2.35 2.42
N ILE A 498 -8.62 -1.45 3.19
CA ILE A 498 -9.98 -0.99 2.94
C ILE A 498 -10.11 0.50 3.21
N SER A 499 -10.86 1.19 2.38
CA SER A 499 -11.34 2.54 2.63
C SER A 499 -12.85 2.54 2.55
N VAL A 500 -13.53 2.97 3.62
CA VAL A 500 -14.98 3.00 3.72
C VAL A 500 -15.45 4.42 4.00
N SER A 501 -16.50 4.86 3.30
CA SER A 501 -17.16 6.15 3.48
C SER A 501 -18.68 5.99 3.43
N GLY A 502 -19.40 6.99 3.93
CA GLY A 502 -20.85 7.06 3.89
C GLY A 502 -21.45 6.91 5.27
N ASN A 503 -22.38 5.97 5.43
CA ASN A 503 -23.09 5.71 6.68
C ASN A 503 -22.29 4.76 7.58
N LEU A 504 -21.32 5.30 8.32
CA LEU A 504 -20.55 4.56 9.31
C LEU A 504 -21.32 4.52 10.64
N LYS A 505 -21.79 3.34 11.03
CA LYS A 505 -22.64 3.15 12.22
C LYS A 505 -21.83 3.22 13.52
N SER A 506 -20.65 2.61 13.52
CA SER A 506 -19.73 2.64 14.64
C SER A 506 -18.30 2.38 14.17
N ALA A 507 -17.33 3.03 14.81
CA ALA A 507 -15.92 2.68 14.69
C ALA A 507 -15.31 2.72 16.09
N ALA A 508 -14.75 1.61 16.53
CA ALA A 508 -13.90 1.56 17.70
C ALA A 508 -12.44 1.46 17.24
N ILE A 509 -11.61 2.38 17.71
CA ILE A 509 -10.15 2.38 17.45
C ILE A 509 -9.44 2.19 18.79
N ASN A 510 -8.58 1.17 18.89
CA ASN A 510 -7.92 0.79 20.14
C ASN A 510 -8.91 0.58 21.30
N GLY A 511 -10.10 0.02 20.99
CA GLY A 511 -11.17 -0.21 21.96
C GLY A 511 -11.93 1.04 22.42
N SER A 512 -11.62 2.21 21.86
CA SER A 512 -12.32 3.47 22.15
C SER A 512 -13.24 3.86 20.99
N ASP A 513 -14.53 4.05 21.29
CA ASP A 513 -15.52 4.50 20.32
C ASP A 513 -15.17 5.88 19.76
N GLN A 514 -15.20 6.00 18.43
CA GLN A 514 -15.00 7.25 17.72
C GLN A 514 -16.35 7.89 17.42
N THR A 515 -16.45 9.20 17.65
CA THR A 515 -17.61 9.97 17.22
C THR A 515 -17.53 10.21 15.72
N LEU A 516 -18.31 9.45 14.96
CA LEU A 516 -18.38 9.56 13.50
C LEU A 516 -19.47 10.52 13.06
N LYS A 517 -19.21 11.26 11.99
CA LYS A 517 -20.17 12.09 11.27
C LYS A 517 -20.52 11.45 9.93
N THR A 518 -21.70 11.81 9.40
CA THR A 518 -22.09 11.43 8.05
C THR A 518 -21.07 11.95 7.04
N GLY A 519 -20.55 11.06 6.19
CA GLY A 519 -19.52 11.40 5.20
C GLY A 519 -18.08 11.19 5.70
N ASP A 520 -17.90 10.77 6.95
CA ASP A 520 -16.58 10.39 7.42
C ASP A 520 -16.01 9.22 6.60
N THR A 521 -14.69 9.22 6.44
CA THR A 521 -13.95 8.19 5.71
C THR A 521 -12.99 7.49 6.66
N VAL A 522 -13.02 6.16 6.70
CA VAL A 522 -12.05 5.34 7.45
C VAL A 522 -11.24 4.51 6.48
N THR A 523 -9.92 4.68 6.51
CA THR A 523 -8.99 3.91 5.67
C THR A 523 -8.07 3.10 6.57
N ALA A 524 -8.04 1.78 6.40
CA ALA A 524 -7.21 0.86 7.16
C ALA A 524 -6.35 0.02 6.21
N ILE A 525 -5.08 -0.20 6.58
CA ILE A 525 -4.12 -1.03 5.87
C ILE A 525 -3.42 -1.91 6.92
N GLY A 526 -3.33 -3.22 6.67
CA GLY A 526 -2.64 -4.15 7.55
C GLY A 526 -2.84 -5.60 7.16
N ASP A 527 -1.93 -6.46 7.61
CA ASP A 527 -1.94 -7.89 7.31
C ASP A 527 -2.97 -8.71 8.10
N SER A 528 -3.58 -8.09 9.12
CA SER A 528 -4.45 -8.75 10.11
C SER A 528 -5.88 -8.16 10.11
N LEU A 529 -6.31 -7.59 8.99
CA LEU A 529 -7.68 -7.08 8.84
C LEU A 529 -8.60 -8.19 8.33
N ASN A 530 -9.81 -8.25 8.88
CA ASN A 530 -10.87 -9.14 8.42
C ASN A 530 -12.12 -8.35 8.05
N GLY A 531 -12.69 -8.67 6.91
CA GLY A 531 -14.01 -8.22 6.47
C GLY A 531 -15.04 -9.31 6.64
N SER A 532 -16.27 -8.92 6.96
CA SER A 532 -17.44 -9.79 6.93
C SER A 532 -18.71 -8.97 6.76
N PHE A 533 -19.82 -9.61 6.39
CA PHE A 533 -21.15 -9.02 6.51
C PHE A 533 -21.85 -9.57 7.74
N VAL A 534 -22.51 -8.71 8.52
CA VAL A 534 -23.32 -9.09 9.67
C VAL A 534 -24.69 -8.42 9.55
N SER A 535 -25.69 -9.17 9.09
CA SER A 535 -27.03 -8.65 8.83
C SER A 535 -27.03 -7.42 7.93
N GLY A 536 -26.28 -7.49 6.82
CA GLY A 536 -26.22 -6.43 5.81
C GLY A 536 -25.27 -5.28 6.15
N LEU A 537 -24.71 -5.27 7.37
CA LEU A 537 -23.67 -4.32 7.76
C LEU A 537 -22.31 -4.86 7.33
N LEU A 538 -21.52 -4.03 6.65
CA LEU A 538 -20.12 -4.34 6.39
C LEU A 538 -19.34 -4.16 7.70
N LYS A 539 -18.81 -5.27 8.22
CA LYS A 539 -17.93 -5.29 9.38
C LYS A 539 -16.47 -5.41 8.93
N VAL A 540 -15.62 -4.54 9.44
CA VAL A 540 -14.15 -4.65 9.32
C VAL A 540 -13.56 -4.67 10.71
N SER A 541 -12.84 -5.73 11.05
CA SER A 541 -12.17 -5.81 12.35
C SER A 541 -10.78 -6.44 12.26
N GLY A 542 -9.85 -5.97 13.09
CA GLY A 542 -8.50 -6.51 13.14
C GLY A 542 -7.47 -5.51 13.64
N GLU A 543 -6.22 -5.75 13.28
CA GLU A 543 -5.10 -4.85 13.57
C GLU A 543 -4.64 -4.20 12.25
N ALA A 544 -4.74 -2.88 12.21
CA ALA A 544 -4.30 -2.04 11.10
C ALA A 544 -2.91 -1.49 11.41
N ASP A 545 -1.91 -1.81 10.59
CA ASP A 545 -0.61 -1.17 10.68
C ASP A 545 -0.75 0.34 10.46
N LEU A 546 -1.61 0.72 9.52
CA LEU A 546 -1.93 2.10 9.16
C LEU A 546 -3.44 2.33 9.11
N LEU A 547 -3.88 3.45 9.65
CA LEU A 547 -5.26 3.78 9.90
C LEU A 547 -5.45 5.30 9.85
N TRP A 548 -6.43 5.73 9.08
CA TRP A 548 -6.84 7.12 8.96
C TRP A 548 -8.34 7.25 9.14
N VAL A 549 -8.72 8.37 9.75
CA VAL A 549 -10.10 8.86 9.81
C VAL A 549 -10.09 10.25 9.19
N ASN A 550 -10.86 10.48 8.15
CA ASN A 550 -10.95 11.77 7.43
C ASN A 550 -9.59 12.32 6.94
N ASN A 551 -8.72 11.43 6.45
CA ASN A 551 -7.33 11.72 6.08
C ASN A 551 -6.41 12.15 7.24
N ASP A 552 -6.89 12.09 8.48
CA ASP A 552 -6.07 12.27 9.67
C ASP A 552 -5.67 10.90 10.23
N ARG A 553 -4.38 10.72 10.48
CA ARG A 553 -3.83 9.46 10.98
C ARG A 553 -4.39 9.17 12.37
N ALA A 554 -4.96 7.98 12.55
CA ALA A 554 -5.49 7.50 13.82
C ALA A 554 -4.50 6.62 14.59
N ASN A 555 -3.49 6.02 13.93
CA ASN A 555 -2.39 5.37 14.64
C ASN A 555 -1.65 6.37 15.51
N GLN A 556 -1.39 6.01 16.76
CA GLN A 556 -0.57 6.80 17.66
C GLN A 556 0.85 6.24 17.69
N THR A 557 1.83 7.13 17.81
CA THR A 557 3.22 6.77 18.16
C THR A 557 3.31 6.38 19.64
N LYS A 558 4.45 5.81 20.06
CA LYS A 558 4.71 5.55 21.48
C LYS A 558 4.59 6.84 22.29
N TRP A 559 5.19 7.93 21.82
CA TRP A 559 5.06 9.25 22.44
C TRP A 559 3.61 9.72 22.59
N GLU A 560 2.80 9.67 21.52
CA GLU A 560 1.43 10.19 21.56
C GLU A 560 0.53 9.38 22.50
N SER A 561 0.72 8.06 22.55
CA SER A 561 -0.02 7.14 23.42
C SER A 561 0.26 7.31 24.92
N LEU A 562 1.34 8.03 25.29
CA LEU A 562 1.66 8.23 26.70
C LEU A 562 0.71 9.21 27.39
N PRO A 563 0.33 8.93 28.65
CA PRO A 563 -0.26 9.91 29.54
C PRO A 563 0.63 11.16 29.68
N ILE A 564 0.02 12.30 29.99
CA ILE A 564 0.71 13.58 30.07
C ILE A 564 1.81 13.59 31.14
N GLU A 565 1.61 12.86 32.24
CA GLU A 565 2.56 12.70 33.33
C GLU A 565 3.85 12.04 32.85
N ASN A 566 3.72 10.99 32.04
CA ASN A 566 4.85 10.27 31.46
C ASN A 566 5.55 11.09 30.37
N LYS A 567 4.81 11.91 29.62
CA LYS A 567 5.38 12.86 28.65
C LYS A 567 6.25 13.90 29.35
N LEU A 568 5.76 14.49 30.44
CA LEU A 568 6.52 15.46 31.24
C LEU A 568 7.76 14.83 31.88
N LEU A 569 7.64 13.60 32.41
CA LEU A 569 8.78 12.86 32.96
C LEU A 569 9.85 12.58 31.89
N ALA A 570 9.45 12.14 30.70
CA ALA A 570 10.37 11.89 29.60
C ALA A 570 11.07 13.18 29.14
N LEU A 571 10.36 14.31 29.03
CA LEU A 571 10.95 15.60 28.70
C LEU A 571 11.92 16.09 29.78
N ALA A 572 11.57 15.92 31.06
CA ALA A 572 12.46 16.27 32.18
C ALA A 572 13.73 15.41 32.17
N PHE A 573 13.61 14.12 31.87
CA PHE A 573 14.75 13.22 31.73
C PHE A 573 15.65 13.63 30.55
N LEU A 574 15.09 13.81 29.35
CA LEU A 574 15.83 14.24 28.16
C LEU A 574 16.50 15.60 28.38
N GLY A 575 15.79 16.55 28.99
CA GLY A 575 16.33 17.86 29.36
C GLY A 575 17.48 17.76 30.37
N SER A 576 17.36 16.90 31.38
CA SER A 576 18.42 16.66 32.38
C SER A 576 19.68 16.06 31.75
N VAL A 577 19.51 15.08 30.85
CA VAL A 577 20.62 14.49 30.08
C VAL A 577 21.29 15.55 29.22
N PHE A 578 20.51 16.38 28.51
CA PHE A 578 21.05 17.46 27.68
C PHE A 578 21.86 18.47 28.50
N VAL A 579 21.33 18.93 29.64
CA VAL A 579 22.03 19.85 30.55
C VAL A 579 23.29 19.20 31.11
N TRP A 580 23.25 17.92 31.48
CA TRP A 580 24.42 17.18 31.96
C TRP A 580 25.52 17.11 30.88
N ILE A 581 25.17 16.75 29.64
CA ILE A 581 26.10 16.74 28.50
C ILE A 581 26.71 18.12 28.30
N ALA A 582 25.89 19.16 28.21
CA ALA A 582 26.35 20.54 27.98
C ALA A 582 27.30 21.02 29.09
N ARG A 583 26.97 20.74 30.36
CA ARG A 583 27.83 21.07 31.50
C ARG A 583 29.13 20.27 31.47
N ARG A 584 29.09 18.97 31.15
CA ARG A 584 30.28 18.12 31.08
C ARG A 584 31.23 18.60 29.98
N VAL A 585 30.72 18.82 28.78
CA VAL A 585 31.50 19.31 27.65
C VAL A 585 32.09 20.69 27.93
N SER A 586 31.30 21.61 28.50
CA SER A 586 31.79 22.94 28.91
C SER A 586 32.92 22.84 29.95
N ALA A 587 32.81 21.95 30.93
CA ALA A 587 33.87 21.71 31.92
C ALA A 587 35.16 21.17 31.27
N LEU A 588 35.04 20.23 30.33
CA LEU A 588 36.21 19.67 29.62
C LEU A 588 36.89 20.71 28.72
N VAL A 589 36.09 21.51 28.00
CA VAL A 589 36.60 22.56 27.10
C VAL A 589 37.26 23.70 27.89
N SER A 590 36.74 24.04 29.08
CA SER A 590 37.26 25.14 29.90
C SER A 590 38.56 24.79 30.64
N LYS A 591 38.73 23.54 31.09
CA LYS A 591 39.96 23.11 31.80
C LYS A 591 41.22 23.10 30.92
N GLY A 592 41.06 23.12 29.60
CA GLY A 592 42.19 23.18 28.67
C GLY A 592 43.15 21.99 28.78
N GLU A 593 42.66 20.83 29.26
CA GLU A 593 43.47 19.64 29.47
C GLU A 593 44.21 19.26 28.19
N SER A 594 45.52 19.01 28.33
CA SER A 594 46.37 18.57 27.24
C SER A 594 46.02 17.14 26.86
N LEU A 595 46.01 16.84 25.56
CA LEU A 595 45.86 15.47 25.04
C LEU A 595 47.15 14.64 25.17
N ALA A 596 48.00 14.94 26.16
CA ALA A 596 49.35 14.38 26.34
C ALA A 596 49.36 12.85 26.47
N TRP A 597 48.28 12.24 26.99
CA TRP A 597 48.15 10.79 27.09
C TRP A 597 48.11 10.08 25.71
N LEU A 598 47.73 10.79 24.64
CA LEU A 598 47.86 10.30 23.26
C LEU A 598 49.31 10.35 22.76
N GLU A 599 50.18 11.11 23.40
CA GLU A 599 51.61 11.32 23.06
C GLU A 599 52.55 10.47 23.94
N ASP A 600 52.16 10.13 25.17
CA ASP A 600 52.96 9.46 26.22
C ASP A 600 53.45 8.02 25.91
N GLY A 601 53.35 7.56 24.67
CA GLY A 601 53.91 6.28 24.24
C GLY A 601 55.37 6.32 23.76
N ALA A 602 55.98 7.49 23.65
CA ALA A 602 57.36 7.64 23.17
C ALA A 602 58.43 7.63 24.29
N GLY A 603 58.01 7.66 25.56
CA GLY A 603 58.90 7.90 26.71
C GLY A 603 59.42 6.69 27.48
N LEU A 604 59.07 5.46 27.07
CA LEU A 604 59.63 4.24 27.68
C LEU A 604 60.68 3.65 26.74
N SER A 605 61.90 4.20 26.81
CA SER A 605 63.11 3.46 26.41
C SER A 605 63.30 2.27 27.38
N PRO A 606 63.82 1.13 26.89
CA PRO A 606 63.92 -0.12 27.65
C PRO A 606 64.69 0.00 28.97
#